data_AF-A0A1R2D3M1-F1
#
_entry.id   AF-A0A1R2D3M1-F1
#
_cell.length_a   1.000
_cell.length_b   1.000
_cell.length_c   1.000
_cell.angle_alpha   90.00
_cell.angle_beta   90.00
_cell.angle_gamma   90.00
#
_symmetry.space_group_name_H-M   'P 1'
#
loop_
_entity.id
_entity.type
_entity.pdbx_description
1 polymer ?
#
loop_
_entity_poly.entity_id
_entity_poly.type
_entity_poly.pdbx_seq_one_letter_code
_entity_poly.pdbx_strand_id
1 'polypeptide(L)'
;MTRFYVDECPSNRTTCEVCKEKISRGEIRILHDEYMGKNLYYHLMCYTPKRKRFLKEKYFKILLSPGIKPLFLSWMNEWNSFYLPENIHSNVPSNISRAINTPASKIKRIYLEVFKFFSISEIINCLSLVCKDFYSTIWEPELWRCLYTRDFETPSIIPEDWKNAYLQEYITHCFHCKKKPEDFKKYECQLLKRVFCTSCLKNEKYKLLSESQVKNKYNVSLKNISKYIGNFPNDKVVIYNFLVVRAINKYRKQNKENILNKLIKTLGQTHQIVSIIDNINTNEMDINLVGILAPNYDCDIVKESYRAIFRIIRTGKREVKFSDLLSMIRKDFK
;
A
#
# COMPACT_ATOMS: atom_id res chain seq x y z
N MET A 1 -15.24 -18.30 -14.02
CA MET A 1 -14.40 -19.03 -13.04
C MET A 1 -13.47 -19.93 -13.82
N THR A 2 -12.15 -19.76 -13.68
CA THR A 2 -11.16 -20.68 -14.26
C THR A 2 -11.37 -22.06 -13.64
N ARG A 3 -11.59 -23.08 -14.48
CA ARG A 3 -11.76 -24.46 -14.03
C ARG A 3 -10.44 -25.19 -14.27
N PHE A 4 -9.81 -25.66 -13.19
CA PHE A 4 -8.66 -26.55 -13.28
C PHE A 4 -9.17 -27.98 -13.30
N TYR A 5 -8.70 -28.79 -14.23
CA TYR A 5 -9.01 -30.22 -14.30
C TYR A 5 -7.78 -31.01 -13.89
N VAL A 6 -7.98 -32.07 -13.11
CA VAL A 6 -6.93 -33.01 -12.70
C VAL A 6 -7.36 -34.38 -13.14
N ASP A 7 -6.66 -34.96 -14.11
CA ASP A 7 -6.98 -36.26 -14.69
C ASP A 7 -5.70 -37.10 -14.89
N GLU A 8 -5.90 -38.39 -15.16
CA GLU A 8 -4.83 -39.27 -15.63
C GLU A 8 -4.64 -39.08 -17.13
N CYS A 9 -3.40 -38.93 -17.57
CA CYS A 9 -3.11 -38.72 -18.99
C CYS A 9 -3.57 -39.94 -19.80
N PRO A 10 -4.48 -39.79 -20.79
CA PRO A 10 -5.01 -40.92 -21.55
C PRO A 10 -4.02 -41.43 -22.61
N SER A 11 -3.02 -40.62 -23.00
CA SER A 11 -2.07 -40.96 -24.05
C SER A 11 -0.75 -40.18 -23.93
N ASN A 12 0.35 -40.72 -24.48
CA ASN A 12 1.68 -40.10 -24.48
C ASN A 12 1.85 -38.96 -25.51
N ARG A 13 0.75 -38.32 -25.93
CA ARG A 13 0.75 -37.21 -26.91
C ARG A 13 0.82 -35.84 -26.26
N THR A 14 0.57 -35.77 -24.96
CA THR A 14 0.50 -34.52 -24.21
C THR A 14 1.89 -34.11 -23.77
N THR A 15 2.23 -32.84 -23.94
CA THR A 15 3.52 -32.28 -23.49
C THR A 15 3.26 -31.29 -22.36
N CYS A 16 4.08 -31.32 -21.32
CA CYS A 16 4.02 -30.36 -20.24
C CYS A 16 4.47 -28.97 -20.72
N GLU A 17 3.71 -27.93 -20.37
CA GLU A 17 4.00 -26.57 -20.80
C GLU A 17 5.26 -25.97 -20.13
N VAL A 18 5.69 -26.51 -18.99
CA VAL A 18 6.83 -25.98 -18.21
C VAL A 18 8.13 -26.68 -18.58
N CYS A 19 8.23 -28.00 -18.39
CA CYS A 19 9.48 -28.73 -18.68
C CYS A 19 9.62 -29.16 -20.15
N LYS A 20 8.55 -29.03 -20.96
CA LYS A 20 8.50 -29.44 -22.38
C LYS A 20 8.70 -30.94 -22.62
N GLU A 21 8.65 -31.77 -21.58
CA GLU A 21 8.67 -33.24 -21.68
C GLU A 21 7.26 -33.81 -21.89
N LYS A 22 7.18 -35.03 -22.44
CA LYS A 22 5.91 -35.74 -22.64
C LYS A 22 5.39 -36.27 -21.31
N ILE A 23 4.08 -36.11 -21.08
CA ILE A 23 3.37 -36.66 -19.93
C ILE A 23 2.95 -38.09 -20.27
N SER A 24 3.42 -39.08 -19.50
CA SER A 24 3.17 -40.49 -19.78
C SER A 24 1.72 -40.88 -19.48
N ARG A 25 1.21 -41.90 -20.17
CA ARG A 25 -0.12 -42.45 -19.97
C ARG A 25 -0.25 -42.96 -18.53
N GLY A 26 -1.33 -42.58 -17.86
CA GLY A 26 -1.58 -42.90 -16.45
C GLY A 26 -0.93 -41.93 -15.45
N GLU A 27 -0.07 -41.00 -15.89
CA GLU A 27 0.44 -39.96 -15.01
C GLU A 27 -0.62 -38.89 -14.72
N ILE A 28 -0.58 -38.34 -13.51
CA ILE A 28 -1.44 -37.22 -13.11
C ILE A 28 -0.99 -35.96 -13.87
N ARG A 29 -1.94 -35.33 -14.56
CA ARG A 29 -1.73 -34.03 -15.19
C ARG A 29 -2.75 -33.01 -14.71
N ILE A 30 -2.36 -31.74 -14.80
CA ILE A 30 -3.25 -30.60 -14.56
C ILE A 30 -3.53 -29.93 -15.89
N LEU A 31 -4.81 -29.84 -16.24
CA LEU A 31 -5.30 -29.08 -17.38
C LEU A 31 -5.80 -27.71 -16.90
N HIS A 32 -5.21 -26.66 -17.46
CA HIS A 32 -5.61 -25.28 -17.29
C HIS A 32 -6.32 -24.80 -18.55
N ASP A 33 -7.61 -24.50 -18.43
CA ASP A 33 -8.42 -23.92 -19.51
C ASP A 33 -8.22 -22.40 -19.53
N GLU A 34 -7.44 -21.88 -20.49
CA GLU A 34 -7.23 -20.44 -20.67
C GLU A 34 -8.22 -19.81 -21.67
N TYR A 35 -8.47 -18.51 -21.46
CA TYR A 35 -9.24 -17.66 -22.36
C TYR A 35 -8.52 -17.62 -23.73
N MET A 36 -9.25 -17.93 -24.82
CA MET A 36 -8.79 -18.20 -26.21
C MET A 36 -8.68 -19.69 -26.61
N GLY A 37 -9.18 -20.63 -25.79
CA GLY A 37 -9.47 -22.00 -26.24
C GLY A 37 -8.26 -22.92 -26.43
N LYS A 38 -7.10 -22.55 -25.87
CA LYS A 38 -5.93 -23.43 -25.82
C LYS A 38 -5.86 -24.12 -24.46
N ASN A 39 -5.87 -25.46 -24.50
CA ASN A 39 -5.66 -26.30 -23.35
C ASN A 39 -4.18 -26.36 -23.00
N LEU A 40 -3.81 -25.92 -21.79
CA LEU A 40 -2.44 -26.04 -21.28
C LEU A 40 -2.36 -27.22 -20.31
N TYR A 41 -1.36 -28.07 -20.52
CA TYR A 41 -1.15 -29.29 -19.72
C TYR A 41 0.14 -29.20 -18.92
N TYR A 42 0.10 -29.65 -17.67
CA TYR A 42 1.24 -29.62 -16.76
C TYR A 42 1.40 -30.99 -16.09
N HIS A 43 2.65 -31.43 -15.89
CA HIS A 43 2.92 -32.44 -14.86
C HIS A 43 2.50 -31.88 -13.50
N LEU A 44 2.08 -32.77 -12.59
CA LEU A 44 1.71 -32.40 -11.22
C LEU A 44 2.80 -31.56 -10.53
N MET A 45 4.07 -32.00 -10.63
CA MET A 45 5.20 -31.30 -10.02
C MET A 45 5.60 -30.00 -10.73
N CYS A 46 5.25 -29.86 -12.00
CA CYS A 46 5.57 -28.65 -12.77
C CYS A 46 4.52 -27.55 -12.62
N TYR A 47 3.33 -27.88 -12.13
CA TYR A 47 2.24 -26.94 -12.03
C TYR A 47 2.44 -25.96 -10.86
N THR A 48 2.51 -24.67 -11.18
CA THR A 48 2.55 -23.60 -10.19
C THR A 48 1.31 -22.71 -10.35
N PRO A 49 0.41 -22.65 -9.35
CA PRO A 49 -0.73 -21.74 -9.39
C PRO A 49 -0.31 -20.28 -9.60
N LYS A 50 -1.05 -19.55 -10.45
CA LYS A 50 -0.80 -18.12 -10.74
C LYS A 50 -0.74 -17.23 -9.49
N ARG A 51 -1.45 -17.61 -8.42
CA ARG A 51 -1.37 -16.98 -7.10
C ARG A 51 -0.75 -17.99 -6.13
N LYS A 52 0.34 -17.59 -5.45
CA LYS A 52 0.96 -18.37 -4.37
C LYS A 52 0.06 -18.36 -3.13
N ARG A 53 -0.87 -19.32 -3.05
CA ARG A 53 -1.87 -19.43 -1.98
C ARG A 53 -2.22 -20.89 -1.67
N PHE A 54 -2.89 -21.09 -0.55
CA PHE A 54 -3.47 -22.37 -0.16
C PHE A 54 -4.52 -22.84 -1.18
N LEU A 55 -4.42 -24.10 -1.57
CA LEU A 55 -5.28 -24.78 -2.53
C LEU A 55 -6.33 -25.61 -1.82
N LYS A 56 -7.57 -25.55 -2.31
CA LYS A 56 -8.69 -26.39 -1.83
C LYS A 56 -9.09 -27.33 -2.95
N GLU A 57 -9.48 -28.56 -2.59
CA GLU A 57 -9.93 -29.58 -3.55
C GLU A 57 -11.05 -29.05 -4.46
N LYS A 58 -11.98 -28.25 -3.91
CA LYS A 58 -13.09 -27.62 -4.65
C LYS A 58 -12.68 -26.69 -5.80
N TYR A 59 -11.41 -26.26 -5.86
CA TYR A 59 -10.90 -25.45 -6.96
C TYR A 59 -10.57 -26.30 -8.19
N PHE A 60 -10.54 -27.62 -8.05
CA PHE A 60 -10.22 -28.59 -9.08
C PHE A 60 -11.43 -29.46 -9.40
N LYS A 61 -11.62 -29.77 -10.67
CA LYS A 61 -12.46 -30.88 -11.10
C LYS A 61 -11.58 -32.12 -11.24
N ILE A 62 -11.68 -33.01 -10.26
CA ILE A 62 -10.81 -34.18 -10.13
C ILE A 62 -11.48 -35.38 -10.81
N LEU A 63 -10.79 -35.95 -11.80
CA LEU A 63 -11.16 -37.11 -12.60
C LEU A 63 -10.06 -38.17 -12.49
N LEU A 64 -9.71 -38.53 -11.26
CA LEU A 64 -8.68 -39.51 -10.94
C LEU A 64 -9.31 -40.80 -10.44
N SER A 65 -8.69 -41.94 -10.74
CA SER A 65 -9.06 -43.21 -10.12
C SER A 65 -8.81 -43.20 -8.61
N PRO A 66 -9.55 -44.00 -7.82
CA PRO A 66 -9.43 -44.03 -6.37
C PRO A 66 -8.01 -44.34 -5.87
N GLY A 67 -7.24 -45.15 -6.61
CA GLY A 67 -5.87 -45.52 -6.24
C GLY A 67 -4.83 -44.39 -6.42
N ILE A 68 -5.07 -43.47 -7.35
CA ILE A 68 -4.13 -42.40 -7.72
C ILE A 68 -4.45 -41.08 -7.00
N LYS A 69 -5.73 -40.86 -6.63
CA LYS A 69 -6.17 -39.68 -5.87
C LYS A 69 -5.29 -39.35 -4.64
N PRO A 70 -4.81 -40.31 -3.83
CA PRO A 70 -3.94 -40.02 -2.69
C PRO A 70 -2.64 -39.29 -3.06
N LEU A 71 -2.05 -39.56 -4.23
CA LEU A 71 -0.83 -38.89 -4.70
C LEU A 71 -1.09 -37.40 -4.98
N PHE A 72 -2.22 -37.08 -5.60
CA PHE A 72 -2.64 -35.69 -5.80
C PHE A 72 -2.86 -34.96 -4.47
N LEU A 73 -3.52 -35.62 -3.51
CA LEU A 73 -3.75 -35.05 -2.18
C LEU A 73 -2.44 -34.84 -1.41
N SER A 74 -1.49 -35.75 -1.53
CA SER A 74 -0.15 -35.62 -0.95
C SER A 74 0.59 -34.41 -1.51
N TRP A 75 0.62 -34.25 -2.84
CA TRP A 75 1.19 -33.06 -3.49
C TRP A 75 0.49 -31.76 -3.04
N MET A 76 -0.84 -31.77 -2.94
CA MET A 76 -1.59 -30.60 -2.48
C MET A 76 -1.27 -30.26 -1.01
N ASN A 77 -1.09 -31.26 -0.16
CA ASN A 77 -0.70 -31.07 1.23
C ASN A 77 0.73 -30.53 1.36
N GLU A 78 1.67 -31.04 0.56
CA GLU A 78 3.04 -30.51 0.50
C GLU A 78 3.05 -29.05 0.04
N TRP A 79 2.34 -28.72 -1.05
CA TRP A 79 2.16 -27.34 -1.48
C TRP A 79 1.58 -26.47 -0.37
N ASN A 80 0.50 -26.94 0.26
CA ASN A 80 -0.21 -26.22 1.31
C ASN A 80 0.60 -26.07 2.60
N SER A 81 1.64 -26.87 2.83
CA SER A 81 2.53 -26.70 3.99
C SER A 81 3.23 -25.32 4.00
N PHE A 82 3.39 -24.71 2.82
CA PHE A 82 4.01 -23.40 2.65
C PHE A 82 3.02 -22.22 2.74
N TYR A 83 1.70 -22.48 2.80
CA TYR A 83 0.68 -21.43 2.69
C TYR A 83 -0.40 -21.57 3.75
N LEU A 84 -0.85 -20.45 4.33
CA LEU A 84 -1.96 -20.46 5.29
C LEU A 84 -3.31 -20.65 4.56
N PRO A 85 -4.23 -21.47 5.09
CA PRO A 85 -5.58 -21.60 4.55
C PRO A 85 -6.26 -20.24 4.39
N GLU A 86 -6.89 -19.98 3.23
CA GLU A 86 -7.62 -18.72 2.94
C GLU A 86 -8.78 -18.42 3.91
N ASN A 87 -9.06 -19.27 4.89
CA ASN A 87 -9.91 -18.97 6.04
C ASN A 87 -9.42 -19.75 7.27
N ILE A 88 -8.55 -19.15 8.08
CA ILE A 88 -8.47 -19.49 9.51
C ILE A 88 -9.71 -18.93 10.24
N HIS A 89 -10.53 -18.09 9.58
CA HIS A 89 -11.69 -17.46 10.20
C HIS A 89 -13.01 -18.23 10.10
N SER A 90 -13.08 -19.37 9.41
CA SER A 90 -14.36 -20.08 9.25
C SER A 90 -14.54 -21.31 10.14
N ASN A 91 -13.59 -21.67 11.00
CA ASN A 91 -13.70 -22.76 11.98
C ASN A 91 -12.84 -22.54 13.24
N VAL A 92 -12.49 -21.30 13.57
CA VAL A 92 -12.05 -21.01 14.95
C VAL A 92 -13.33 -21.03 15.78
N PRO A 93 -13.45 -21.86 16.84
CA PRO A 93 -14.55 -21.71 17.76
C PRO A 93 -14.61 -20.24 18.15
N SER A 94 -15.77 -19.62 18.01
CA SER A 94 -16.08 -18.23 18.37
C SER A 94 -15.71 -17.85 19.81
N ASN A 95 -15.20 -18.81 20.58
CA ASN A 95 -14.81 -18.71 21.98
C ASN A 95 -13.29 -18.72 22.24
N ILE A 96 -12.41 -18.53 21.24
CA ILE A 96 -11.08 -18.03 21.61
C ILE A 96 -11.27 -16.56 21.97
N SER A 97 -11.56 -16.32 23.25
CA SER A 97 -11.43 -15.01 23.88
C SER A 97 -10.00 -14.53 23.65
N ARG A 98 -9.78 -13.79 22.56
CA ARG A 98 -8.54 -13.06 22.29
C ARG A 98 -8.46 -11.78 23.13
N ALA A 99 -9.39 -11.61 24.07
CA ALA A 99 -9.16 -10.70 25.18
C ALA A 99 -8.10 -11.37 26.06
N ILE A 100 -6.91 -10.78 26.09
CA ILE A 100 -6.05 -10.91 27.25
C ILE A 100 -6.96 -10.60 28.43
N ASN A 101 -7.15 -11.55 29.36
CA ASN A 101 -7.94 -11.32 30.57
C ASN A 101 -7.26 -10.22 31.37
N THR A 102 -7.61 -8.99 31.04
CA THR A 102 -7.11 -7.77 31.65
C THR A 102 -8.28 -7.24 32.44
N PRO A 103 -8.13 -6.97 33.75
CA PRO A 103 -9.18 -6.35 34.53
C PRO A 103 -9.61 -5.05 33.83
N ALA A 104 -10.93 -4.78 33.80
CA ALA A 104 -11.45 -3.61 33.13
C ALA A 104 -10.84 -2.34 33.74
N SER A 105 -9.98 -1.66 32.97
CA SER A 105 -9.38 -0.40 33.39
C SER A 105 -10.48 0.65 33.59
N LYS A 106 -10.43 1.39 34.71
CA LYS A 106 -11.35 2.51 34.99
C LYS A 106 -11.31 3.59 33.89
N ILE A 107 -10.23 3.62 33.11
CA ILE A 107 -9.97 4.61 32.04
C ILE A 107 -10.37 4.06 30.66
N LYS A 108 -10.77 2.78 30.53
CA LYS A 108 -11.15 2.15 29.25
C LYS A 108 -12.19 2.95 28.48
N ARG A 109 -13.17 3.54 29.19
CA ARG A 109 -14.19 4.41 28.58
C ARG A 109 -13.58 5.65 27.92
N ILE A 110 -12.62 6.29 28.58
CA ILE A 110 -11.91 7.46 28.05
C ILE A 110 -11.14 7.07 26.78
N TYR A 111 -10.47 5.91 26.79
CA TYR A 111 -9.78 5.41 25.60
C TYR A 111 -10.74 5.14 24.44
N LEU A 112 -11.92 4.57 24.68
CA LEU A 112 -12.93 4.39 23.63
C LEU A 112 -13.35 5.72 23.01
N GLU A 113 -13.60 6.75 23.81
CA GLU A 113 -13.96 8.08 23.27
C GLU A 113 -12.84 8.69 22.45
N VAL A 114 -11.59 8.57 22.90
CA VAL A 114 -10.41 9.08 22.20
C VAL A 114 -10.16 8.29 20.90
N PHE A 115 -10.27 6.96 20.93
CA PHE A 115 -9.93 6.08 19.81
C PHE A 115 -10.89 6.25 18.62
N LYS A 116 -12.13 6.68 18.86
CA LYS A 116 -13.13 6.99 17.81
C LYS A 116 -12.65 8.06 16.81
N PHE A 117 -11.69 8.91 17.19
CA PHE A 117 -11.16 9.97 16.33
C PHE A 117 -9.98 9.52 15.46
N PHE A 118 -9.42 8.34 15.69
CA PHE A 118 -8.28 7.84 14.93
C PHE A 118 -8.72 7.16 13.63
N SER A 119 -7.85 7.22 12.63
CA SER A 119 -7.99 6.40 11.42
C SER A 119 -7.73 4.94 11.75
N ILE A 120 -8.30 4.03 10.95
CA ILE A 120 -8.08 2.59 11.12
C ILE A 120 -6.58 2.20 11.04
N SER A 121 -5.79 2.94 10.26
CA SER A 121 -4.36 2.71 10.15
C SER A 121 -3.64 3.04 11.46
N GLU A 122 -4.02 4.11 12.14
CA GLU A 122 -3.44 4.50 13.44
C GLU A 122 -3.87 3.52 14.54
N ILE A 123 -5.14 3.09 14.51
CA ILE A 123 -5.68 2.10 15.44
C ILE A 123 -4.89 0.78 15.33
N ILE A 124 -4.78 0.24 14.11
CA ILE A 124 -4.14 -1.06 13.90
C ILE A 124 -2.61 -0.98 14.06
N ASN A 125 -1.96 0.03 13.46
CA ASN A 125 -0.49 0.04 13.37
C ASN A 125 0.20 0.79 14.52
N CYS A 126 -0.52 1.61 15.28
CA CYS A 126 0.06 2.39 16.38
C CYS A 126 -0.55 1.98 17.71
N LEU A 127 -1.85 2.19 17.90
CA LEU A 127 -2.48 2.03 19.21
C LEU A 127 -2.43 0.59 19.72
N SER A 128 -2.56 -0.41 18.84
CA SER A 128 -2.50 -1.82 19.21
C SER A 128 -1.16 -2.27 19.80
N LEU A 129 -0.10 -1.49 19.55
CA LEU A 129 1.27 -1.79 19.95
C LEU A 129 1.73 -1.00 21.19
N VAL A 130 0.91 -0.07 21.70
CA VAL A 130 1.31 0.82 22.81
C VAL A 130 1.32 0.07 24.15
N CYS A 131 0.19 -0.52 24.54
CA CYS A 131 0.06 -1.25 25.80
C CYS A 131 -1.12 -2.24 25.75
N LYS A 132 -1.20 -3.12 26.77
CA LYS A 132 -2.27 -4.13 26.87
C LYS A 132 -3.67 -3.51 26.96
N ASP A 133 -3.82 -2.40 27.68
CA ASP A 133 -5.10 -1.69 27.81
C ASP A 133 -5.56 -1.07 26.49
N PHE A 134 -4.64 -0.51 25.71
CA PHE A 134 -4.96 0.02 24.39
C PHE A 134 -5.35 -1.11 23.45
N TYR A 135 -4.56 -2.19 23.46
CA TYR A 135 -4.87 -3.39 22.70
C TYR A 135 -6.28 -3.90 23.04
N SER A 136 -6.60 -4.13 24.31
CA SER A 136 -7.92 -4.63 24.74
C SER A 136 -9.05 -3.67 24.34
N THR A 137 -8.84 -2.35 24.49
CA THR A 137 -9.81 -1.32 24.07
C THR A 137 -10.11 -1.38 22.57
N ILE A 138 -9.10 -1.68 21.73
CA ILE A 138 -9.28 -1.80 20.28
C ILE A 138 -10.10 -3.03 19.90
N TRP A 139 -10.24 -4.03 20.77
CA TRP A 139 -11.09 -5.19 20.52
C TRP A 139 -12.55 -4.98 20.94
N GLU A 140 -12.89 -3.83 21.52
CA GLU A 140 -14.25 -3.56 21.96
C GLU A 140 -15.22 -3.38 20.79
N PRO A 141 -16.36 -4.10 20.77
CA PRO A 141 -17.37 -3.96 19.72
C PRO A 141 -17.89 -2.54 19.56
N GLU A 142 -17.98 -1.77 20.66
CA GLU A 142 -18.44 -0.38 20.63
C GLU A 142 -17.56 0.49 19.74
N LEU A 143 -16.23 0.34 19.82
CA LEU A 143 -15.31 1.10 19.00
C LEU A 143 -15.57 0.83 17.52
N TRP A 144 -15.64 -0.44 17.13
CA TRP A 144 -15.88 -0.83 15.73
C TRP A 144 -17.23 -0.39 15.21
N ARG A 145 -18.27 -0.44 16.05
CA ARG A 145 -19.58 0.12 15.72
C ARG A 145 -19.49 1.61 15.42
N CYS A 146 -18.82 2.38 16.29
CA CYS A 146 -18.64 3.82 16.07
C CYS A 146 -17.84 4.12 14.80
N LEU A 147 -16.75 3.39 14.55
CA LEU A 147 -15.95 3.53 13.33
C LEU A 147 -16.78 3.19 12.09
N TYR A 148 -17.61 2.15 12.17
CA TYR A 148 -18.50 1.75 11.08
C TYR A 148 -19.46 2.87 10.73
N THR A 149 -20.20 3.41 11.69
CA THR A 149 -21.17 4.50 11.47
C THR A 149 -20.50 5.79 11.01
N ARG A 150 -19.25 6.04 11.43
CA ARG A 150 -18.47 7.22 10.99
C ARG A 150 -18.06 7.11 9.52
N ASP A 151 -17.60 5.94 9.11
CA ASP A 151 -16.93 5.75 7.82
C ASP A 151 -17.86 5.24 6.72
N PHE A 152 -18.98 4.60 7.08
CA PHE A 152 -19.93 3.96 6.18
C PHE A 152 -21.37 4.31 6.55
N GLU A 153 -22.29 4.06 5.62
CA GLU A 153 -23.73 4.20 5.87
C GLU A 153 -24.19 3.15 6.89
N THR A 154 -25.16 3.51 7.73
CA THR A 154 -25.73 2.64 8.76
C THR A 154 -26.20 1.32 8.15
N PRO A 155 -25.80 0.16 8.70
CA PRO A 155 -26.15 -1.11 8.08
C PRO A 155 -27.64 -1.37 8.25
N SER A 156 -28.28 -1.95 7.23
CA SER A 156 -29.69 -2.34 7.30
C SER A 156 -29.95 -3.48 8.28
N ILE A 157 -28.91 -4.26 8.60
CA ILE A 157 -28.94 -5.38 9.54
C ILE A 157 -27.81 -5.17 10.55
N ILE A 158 -28.11 -5.28 11.84
CA ILE A 158 -27.12 -5.16 12.91
C ILE A 158 -26.15 -6.35 12.83
N PRO A 159 -24.84 -6.13 12.60
CA PRO A 159 -23.87 -7.21 12.58
C PRO A 159 -23.63 -7.77 13.98
N GLU A 160 -23.50 -9.09 14.09
CA GLU A 160 -23.05 -9.75 15.32
C GLU A 160 -21.59 -9.40 15.66
N ASP A 161 -20.74 -9.26 14.63
CA ASP A 161 -19.33 -8.87 14.75
C ASP A 161 -19.06 -7.57 13.97
N TRP A 162 -19.08 -6.46 14.71
CA TRP A 162 -18.82 -5.11 14.17
C TRP A 162 -17.42 -4.96 13.57
N LYS A 163 -16.42 -5.66 14.09
CA LYS A 163 -15.05 -5.57 13.59
C LYS A 163 -14.95 -6.22 12.22
N ASN A 164 -15.45 -7.45 12.10
CA ASN A 164 -15.45 -8.15 10.83
C ASN A 164 -16.32 -7.43 9.79
N ALA A 165 -17.49 -6.92 10.19
CA ALA A 165 -18.33 -6.11 9.31
C ALA A 165 -17.59 -4.86 8.81
N TYR A 166 -16.93 -4.11 9.70
CA TYR A 166 -16.11 -2.96 9.32
C TYR A 166 -15.02 -3.34 8.34
N LEU A 167 -14.29 -4.44 8.57
CA LEU A 167 -13.20 -4.86 7.70
C LEU A 167 -13.69 -5.28 6.31
N GLN A 168 -14.83 -5.95 6.22
CA GLN A 168 -15.46 -6.28 4.94
C GLN A 168 -15.79 -5.00 4.17
N GLU A 169 -16.47 -4.05 4.83
CA GLU A 169 -16.83 -2.81 4.16
C GLU A 169 -15.63 -1.95 3.81
N TYR A 170 -14.61 -1.94 4.66
CA TYR A 170 -13.34 -1.32 4.37
C TYR A 170 -12.72 -1.88 3.08
N ILE A 171 -12.77 -3.19 2.84
CA ILE A 171 -12.19 -3.80 1.64
C ILE A 171 -13.05 -3.51 0.40
N THR A 172 -14.37 -3.59 0.51
CA THR A 172 -15.32 -3.52 -0.62
C THR A 172 -15.65 -2.10 -1.06
N HIS A 173 -15.66 -1.14 -0.14
CA HIS A 173 -16.02 0.24 -0.43
C HIS A 173 -14.87 1.01 -1.08
N CYS A 174 -15.26 2.00 -1.88
CA CYS A 174 -14.30 2.90 -2.52
C CYS A 174 -13.40 3.57 -1.46
N PHE A 175 -12.09 3.47 -1.65
CA PHE A 175 -11.09 4.06 -0.76
C PHE A 175 -11.33 5.54 -0.48
N HIS A 176 -11.74 6.28 -1.51
CA HIS A 176 -11.92 7.74 -1.45
C HIS A 176 -13.29 8.16 -0.93
N CYS A 177 -14.37 7.80 -1.63
CA CYS A 177 -15.72 8.29 -1.32
C CYS A 177 -16.48 7.41 -0.32
N LYS A 178 -15.91 6.27 0.10
CA LYS A 178 -16.53 5.33 1.03
C LYS A 178 -17.90 4.81 0.59
N LYS A 179 -18.22 4.87 -0.71
CA LYS A 179 -19.43 4.26 -1.30
C LYS A 179 -19.11 2.91 -1.92
N LYS A 180 -20.06 1.97 -1.84
CA LYS A 180 -19.95 0.66 -2.46
C LYS A 180 -20.10 0.81 -3.97
N PRO A 181 -19.08 0.49 -4.78
CA PRO A 181 -19.23 0.52 -6.23
C PRO A 181 -20.12 -0.65 -6.69
N GLU A 182 -20.92 -0.41 -7.72
CA GLU A 182 -21.56 -1.48 -8.48
C GLU A 182 -20.48 -2.43 -9.04
N ASP A 183 -20.78 -3.74 -9.11
CA ASP A 183 -19.79 -4.78 -9.43
C ASP A 183 -19.05 -4.57 -10.77
N PHE A 184 -19.69 -3.94 -11.75
CA PHE A 184 -19.11 -3.63 -13.06
C PHE A 184 -18.30 -2.31 -13.09
N LYS A 185 -18.29 -1.54 -12.00
CA LYS A 185 -17.63 -0.24 -11.85
C LYS A 185 -16.59 -0.23 -10.72
N LYS A 186 -16.12 -1.41 -10.30
CA LYS A 186 -15.08 -1.56 -9.27
C LYS A 186 -13.72 -1.79 -9.90
N TYR A 187 -12.73 -1.01 -9.46
CA TYR A 187 -11.33 -1.22 -9.78
C TYR A 187 -10.58 -1.61 -8.50
N GLU A 188 -10.02 -2.81 -8.48
CA GLU A 188 -9.15 -3.25 -7.39
C GLU A 188 -7.72 -2.71 -7.60
N CYS A 189 -7.33 -1.77 -6.75
CA CYS A 189 -5.98 -1.21 -6.79
C CYS A 189 -4.97 -2.21 -6.23
N GLN A 190 -4.04 -2.67 -7.06
CA GLN A 190 -3.00 -3.62 -6.66
C GLN A 190 -2.03 -3.06 -5.61
N LEU A 191 -1.77 -1.75 -5.62
CA LEU A 191 -0.83 -1.12 -4.69
C LEU A 191 -1.43 -0.93 -3.29
N LEU A 192 -2.67 -0.44 -3.22
CA LEU A 192 -3.34 -0.19 -1.95
C LEU A 192 -4.09 -1.42 -1.44
N LYS A 193 -4.32 -2.43 -2.30
CA LYS A 193 -5.22 -3.58 -2.05
C LYS A 193 -6.61 -3.10 -1.62
N ARG A 194 -7.10 -2.05 -2.28
CA ARG A 194 -8.38 -1.38 -1.99
C ARG A 194 -9.16 -1.12 -3.26
N VAL A 195 -10.47 -1.06 -3.13
CA VAL A 195 -11.36 -0.78 -4.26
C VAL A 195 -11.46 0.72 -4.51
N PHE A 196 -11.56 1.12 -5.78
CA PHE A 196 -11.99 2.44 -6.22
C PHE A 196 -13.23 2.32 -7.08
N CYS A 197 -14.17 3.26 -6.95
CA CYS A 197 -15.19 3.46 -7.97
C CYS A 197 -14.61 4.20 -9.19
N THR A 198 -15.19 3.98 -10.36
CA THR A 198 -14.74 4.60 -11.62
C THR A 198 -14.72 6.12 -11.58
N SER A 199 -15.63 6.77 -10.86
CA SER A 199 -15.65 8.23 -10.71
C SER A 199 -14.45 8.73 -9.90
N CYS A 200 -14.17 8.12 -8.75
CA CYS A 200 -13.00 8.49 -7.95
C CYS A 200 -11.68 8.13 -8.62
N LEU A 201 -11.62 7.06 -9.43
CA LEU A 201 -10.41 6.70 -10.16
C LEU A 201 -9.99 7.78 -11.18
N LYS A 202 -10.96 8.52 -11.74
CA LYS A 202 -10.69 9.63 -12.67
C LYS A 202 -10.13 10.89 -11.99
N ASN A 203 -10.16 10.97 -10.66
CA ASN A 203 -9.63 12.11 -9.93
C ASN A 203 -8.09 12.17 -10.07
N GLU A 204 -7.54 13.37 -10.32
CA GLU A 204 -6.10 13.58 -10.53
C GLU A 204 -5.25 13.09 -9.34
N LYS A 205 -5.82 13.09 -8.13
CA LYS A 205 -5.19 12.53 -6.92
C LYS A 205 -4.78 11.06 -7.08
N TYR A 206 -5.54 10.29 -7.85
CA TYR A 206 -5.31 8.87 -8.09
C TYR A 206 -4.78 8.58 -9.50
N LYS A 207 -4.31 9.61 -10.22
CA LYS A 207 -3.57 9.42 -11.47
C LYS A 207 -2.26 8.66 -11.18
N LEU A 208 -1.99 7.63 -11.96
CA LEU A 208 -0.70 6.95 -11.94
C LEU A 208 0.33 7.80 -12.71
N LEU A 209 1.48 8.02 -12.09
CA LEU A 209 2.61 8.75 -12.66
C LEU A 209 3.79 7.79 -12.88
N SER A 210 4.41 7.88 -14.06
CA SER A 210 5.71 7.24 -14.33
C SER A 210 6.86 8.00 -13.67
N GLU A 211 8.03 7.38 -13.55
CA GLU A 211 9.24 8.07 -13.08
C GLU A 211 9.55 9.35 -13.89
N SER A 212 9.41 9.30 -15.21
CA SER A 212 9.61 10.47 -16.07
C SER A 212 8.61 11.59 -15.77
N GLN A 213 7.34 11.27 -15.56
CA GLN A 213 6.31 12.24 -15.18
C GLN A 213 6.58 12.85 -13.79
N VAL A 214 7.03 12.04 -12.82
CA VAL A 214 7.43 12.53 -11.49
C VAL A 214 8.64 13.46 -11.60
N LYS A 215 9.68 13.06 -12.33
CA LYS A 215 10.88 13.86 -12.54
C LYS A 215 10.55 15.19 -13.22
N ASN A 216 9.69 15.17 -14.24
CA ASN A 216 9.31 16.38 -14.96
C ASN A 216 8.43 17.30 -14.12
N LYS A 217 7.46 16.76 -13.35
CA LYS A 217 6.54 17.56 -12.53
C LYS A 217 7.21 18.14 -11.28
N TYR A 218 8.06 17.36 -10.60
CA TYR A 218 8.60 17.71 -9.28
C TYR A 218 10.09 18.03 -9.28
N ASN A 219 10.81 17.79 -10.38
CA ASN A 219 12.27 17.89 -10.49
C ASN A 219 13.03 17.08 -9.41
N VAL A 220 12.46 15.94 -9.02
CA VAL A 220 13.03 15.00 -8.04
C VAL A 220 13.02 13.62 -8.66
N SER A 221 14.15 12.91 -8.58
CA SER A 221 14.22 11.51 -9.02
C SER A 221 13.44 10.61 -8.07
N LEU A 222 12.75 9.62 -8.61
CA LEU A 222 12.01 8.66 -7.82
C LEU A 222 12.90 7.90 -6.83
N LYS A 223 14.17 7.64 -7.19
CA LYS A 223 15.17 7.01 -6.32
C LYS A 223 15.38 7.78 -5.01
N ASN A 224 15.22 9.10 -5.02
CA ASN A 224 15.42 9.94 -3.82
C ASN A 224 14.23 9.87 -2.86
N ILE A 225 13.06 9.45 -3.34
CA ILE A 225 11.81 9.39 -2.58
C ILE A 225 11.27 7.96 -2.42
N SER A 226 11.90 6.96 -3.03
CA SER A 226 11.49 5.55 -3.02
C SER A 226 11.33 4.99 -1.60
N LYS A 227 12.19 5.41 -0.66
CA LYS A 227 12.12 5.05 0.76
C LYS A 227 10.81 5.45 1.45
N TYR A 228 10.03 6.37 0.86
CA TYR A 228 8.74 6.81 1.38
C TYR A 228 7.54 6.18 0.64
N ILE A 229 7.80 5.45 -0.45
CA ILE A 229 6.78 4.90 -1.34
C ILE A 229 6.75 3.35 -1.23
N GLY A 230 7.88 2.72 -0.92
CA GLY A 230 8.02 1.26 -0.79
C GLY A 230 8.73 0.61 -1.98
N ASN A 231 9.08 -0.67 -1.85
CA ASN A 231 9.77 -1.43 -2.90
C ASN A 231 8.80 -1.90 -3.99
N PHE A 232 9.20 -1.75 -5.26
CA PHE A 232 8.46 -2.26 -6.42
C PHE A 232 9.29 -3.31 -7.15
N PRO A 233 8.70 -4.44 -7.56
CA PRO A 233 9.43 -5.55 -8.15
C PRO A 233 9.85 -5.36 -9.62
N ASN A 234 9.39 -4.31 -10.33
CA ASN A 234 9.60 -4.16 -11.78
C ASN A 234 10.11 -2.76 -12.18
N ASP A 235 10.89 -2.69 -13.27
CA ASP A 235 11.54 -1.49 -13.83
C ASP A 235 10.58 -0.41 -14.36
N LYS A 236 9.29 -0.70 -14.54
CA LYS A 236 8.26 0.27 -14.94
C LYS A 236 7.43 0.70 -13.73
N VAL A 237 8.07 1.43 -12.82
CA VAL A 237 7.42 1.91 -11.59
C VAL A 237 6.41 3.01 -11.92
N VAL A 238 5.12 2.69 -11.81
CA VAL A 238 4.01 3.65 -11.84
C VAL A 238 3.43 3.82 -10.44
N ILE A 239 3.27 5.06 -9.98
CA ILE A 239 2.87 5.38 -8.60
C ILE A 239 1.73 6.39 -8.60
N TYR A 240 0.80 6.24 -7.66
CA TYR A 240 -0.27 7.20 -7.46
C TYR A 240 0.25 8.59 -7.10
N ASN A 241 -0.28 9.61 -7.77
CA ASN A 241 0.05 11.02 -7.57
C ASN A 241 0.01 11.42 -6.09
N PHE A 242 -1.01 11.02 -5.32
CA PHE A 242 -1.07 11.35 -3.88
C PHE A 242 0.07 10.76 -3.05
N LEU A 243 0.57 9.55 -3.40
CA LEU A 243 1.73 8.95 -2.74
C LEU A 243 3.01 9.72 -3.10
N VAL A 244 3.14 10.11 -4.37
CA VAL A 244 4.26 10.94 -4.83
C VAL A 244 4.25 12.28 -4.10
N VAL A 245 3.12 12.99 -4.06
CA VAL A 245 2.98 14.28 -3.36
C VAL A 245 3.36 14.14 -1.88
N ARG A 246 2.85 13.12 -1.19
CA ARG A 246 3.19 12.87 0.22
C ARG A 246 4.69 12.61 0.40
N ALA A 247 5.29 11.81 -0.48
CA ALA A 247 6.71 11.49 -0.44
C ALA A 247 7.60 12.70 -0.74
N ILE A 248 7.22 13.53 -1.72
CA ILE A 248 7.89 14.80 -2.06
C ILE A 248 7.85 15.77 -0.89
N ASN A 249 6.69 15.95 -0.25
CA ASN A 249 6.57 16.83 0.92
C ASN A 249 7.47 16.37 2.06
N LYS A 250 7.50 15.06 2.35
CA LYS A 250 8.36 14.49 3.38
C LYS A 250 9.85 14.66 3.04
N TYR A 251 10.22 14.44 1.78
CA TYR A 251 11.59 14.63 1.28
C TYR A 251 12.06 16.09 1.42
N ARG A 252 11.23 17.06 1.02
CA ARG A 252 11.54 18.48 1.12
C ARG A 252 11.62 18.96 2.56
N LYS A 253 10.71 18.51 3.42
CA LYS A 253 10.76 18.77 4.85
C LYS A 253 12.09 18.30 5.45
N GLN A 254 12.52 17.07 5.12
CA GLN A 254 13.81 16.55 5.57
C GLN A 254 14.99 17.38 5.02
N ASN A 255 14.95 17.81 3.76
CA ASN A 255 16.01 18.67 3.20
C ASN A 255 16.07 20.04 3.89
N LYS A 256 14.90 20.66 4.16
CA LYS A 256 14.79 21.92 4.90
C LYS A 256 15.38 21.79 6.30
N GLU A 257 14.97 20.78 7.07
CA GLU A 257 15.50 20.48 8.40
C GLU A 257 17.03 20.28 8.38
N ASN A 258 17.54 19.54 7.40
CA ASN A 258 18.98 19.31 7.25
C ASN A 258 19.77 20.60 6.98
N ILE A 259 19.23 21.52 6.17
CA ILE A 259 19.88 22.81 5.88
C ILE A 259 19.77 23.74 7.08
N LEU A 260 18.59 23.85 7.70
CA LEU A 260 18.39 24.68 8.89
C LEU A 260 19.34 24.28 10.01
N ASN A 261 19.46 22.98 10.29
CA ASN A 261 20.38 22.47 11.31
C ASN A 261 21.84 22.85 11.02
N LYS A 262 22.25 22.90 9.75
CA LYS A 262 23.60 23.35 9.37
C LYS A 262 23.76 24.86 9.50
N LEU A 263 22.78 25.64 9.04
CA LEU A 263 22.81 27.09 9.13
C LEU A 263 22.81 27.56 10.60
N ILE A 264 21.96 26.98 11.45
CA ILE A 264 21.91 27.30 12.88
C ILE A 264 23.25 27.01 13.56
N LYS A 265 23.88 25.86 13.24
CA LYS A 265 25.20 25.51 13.80
C LYS A 265 26.32 26.46 13.36
N THR A 266 26.22 27.06 12.18
CA THR A 266 27.31 27.89 11.61
C THR A 266 27.10 29.39 11.80
N LEU A 267 25.85 29.87 11.75
CA LEU A 267 25.49 31.28 11.75
C LEU A 267 24.70 31.70 13.00
N GLY A 268 24.25 30.75 13.81
CA GLY A 268 23.36 30.99 14.95
C GLY A 268 21.89 31.06 14.56
N GLN A 269 21.01 30.88 15.54
CA GLN A 269 19.56 30.82 15.34
C GLN A 269 18.93 32.19 14.99
N THR A 270 19.59 33.29 15.39
CA THR A 270 19.11 34.66 15.20
C THR A 270 19.42 35.23 13.81
N HIS A 271 20.18 34.52 12.98
CA HIS A 271 20.58 35.03 11.67
C HIS A 271 19.38 35.14 10.73
N GLN A 272 19.24 36.26 9.99
CA GLN A 272 18.08 36.55 9.14
C GLN A 272 17.75 35.44 8.14
N ILE A 273 18.76 34.88 7.45
CA ILE A 273 18.57 33.74 6.53
C ILE A 273 17.94 32.52 7.21
N VAL A 274 18.23 32.24 8.49
CA VAL A 274 17.64 31.09 9.21
C VAL A 274 16.13 31.28 9.35
N SER A 275 15.68 32.47 9.76
CA SER A 275 14.26 32.81 9.85
C SER A 275 13.56 32.74 8.48
N ILE A 276 14.20 33.28 7.43
CA ILE A 276 13.66 33.22 6.06
C ILE A 276 13.46 31.77 5.61
N ILE A 277 14.48 30.92 5.81
CA ILE A 277 14.41 29.51 5.41
C ILE A 277 13.39 28.74 6.27
N ASP A 278 13.27 29.05 7.56
CA ASP A 278 12.31 28.41 8.45
C ASP A 278 10.85 28.73 8.07
N ASN A 279 10.60 29.88 7.46
CA ASN A 279 9.28 30.25 6.96
C ASN A 279 8.91 29.64 5.60
N ILE A 280 9.84 28.95 4.91
CA ILE A 280 9.53 28.32 3.61
C ILE A 280 8.46 27.23 3.78
N ASN A 281 7.33 27.40 3.10
CA ASN A 281 6.31 26.37 2.99
C ASN A 281 6.70 25.30 1.96
N THR A 282 7.10 24.12 2.43
CA THR A 282 7.56 23.02 1.56
C THR A 282 6.45 22.39 0.71
N ASN A 283 5.17 22.60 1.08
CA ASN A 283 4.02 22.00 0.39
C ASN A 283 3.64 22.74 -0.90
N GLU A 284 3.99 24.02 -1.01
CA GLU A 284 3.55 24.91 -2.10
C GLU A 284 4.64 25.17 -3.14
N MET A 285 5.82 24.54 -3.00
CA MET A 285 6.98 24.80 -3.85
C MET A 285 6.78 24.46 -5.35
N ASP A 286 5.70 23.78 -5.73
CA ASP A 286 5.37 23.47 -7.14
C ASP A 286 4.07 24.11 -7.64
N ILE A 287 3.29 24.80 -6.80
CA ILE A 287 2.02 25.43 -7.21
C ILE A 287 2.29 26.61 -8.17
N ASN A 288 3.44 27.28 -8.02
CA ASN A 288 3.83 28.46 -8.80
C ASN A 288 4.49 28.16 -10.16
N LEU A 289 4.26 26.99 -10.76
CA LEU A 289 4.90 26.58 -12.03
C LEU A 289 3.92 26.36 -13.19
N VAL A 290 2.62 26.26 -12.90
CA VAL A 290 1.59 25.90 -13.91
C VAL A 290 0.98 27.14 -14.59
N GLY A 291 1.37 28.34 -14.16
CA GLY A 291 1.16 29.58 -14.90
C GLY A 291 2.42 30.40 -14.80
N ILE A 292 2.72 31.18 -15.83
CA ILE A 292 3.73 32.24 -15.80
C ILE A 292 3.22 33.33 -14.86
N LEU A 293 3.22 33.03 -13.56
CA LEU A 293 3.26 33.95 -12.46
C LEU A 293 4.32 33.34 -11.55
N ALA A 294 5.55 33.56 -12.01
CA ALA A 294 6.61 34.08 -11.18
C ALA A 294 6.30 33.91 -9.65
N PRO A 295 7.02 33.02 -8.91
CA PRO A 295 6.70 32.70 -7.51
C PRO A 295 6.40 33.97 -6.72
N ASN A 296 5.20 34.08 -6.13
CA ASN A 296 4.71 35.29 -5.47
C ASN A 296 5.87 36.11 -4.88
N TYR A 297 6.22 37.18 -5.61
CA TYR A 297 7.43 37.99 -5.48
C TYR A 297 7.30 39.02 -4.35
N ASP A 298 6.35 38.84 -3.42
CA ASP A 298 6.07 39.78 -2.33
C ASP A 298 7.10 39.77 -1.18
N CYS A 299 8.34 39.34 -1.44
CA CYS A 299 9.45 39.56 -0.52
C CYS A 299 10.72 39.88 -1.32
N ASP A 300 11.29 41.07 -1.09
CA ASP A 300 12.56 41.63 -1.60
C ASP A 300 13.82 40.79 -1.28
N ILE A 301 13.83 39.49 -1.55
CA ILE A 301 14.98 38.62 -1.30
C ILE A 301 15.36 37.91 -2.59
N VAL A 302 15.86 38.70 -3.53
CA VAL A 302 16.60 38.25 -4.73
C VAL A 302 18.07 37.98 -4.35
N LYS A 303 18.29 37.30 -3.22
CA LYS A 303 19.64 36.91 -2.76
C LYS A 303 20.01 35.58 -3.41
N GLU A 304 21.17 35.52 -4.05
CA GLU A 304 21.67 34.33 -4.77
C GLU A 304 21.72 33.11 -3.85
N SER A 305 22.11 33.34 -2.60
CA SER A 305 22.09 32.34 -1.52
C SER A 305 20.70 31.75 -1.26
N TYR A 306 19.65 32.58 -1.24
CA TYR A 306 18.28 32.11 -1.03
C TYR A 306 17.83 31.20 -2.17
N ARG A 307 18.08 31.60 -3.42
CA ARG A 307 17.74 30.79 -4.62
C ARG A 307 18.46 29.44 -4.59
N ALA A 308 19.73 29.43 -4.22
CA ALA A 308 20.51 28.20 -4.06
C ALA A 308 19.90 27.29 -2.98
N ILE A 309 19.59 27.83 -1.80
CA ILE A 309 18.96 27.06 -0.71
C ILE A 309 17.60 26.51 -1.13
N PHE A 310 16.75 27.35 -1.71
CA PHE A 310 15.42 26.94 -2.17
C PHE A 310 15.51 25.78 -3.17
N ARG A 311 16.45 25.83 -4.11
CA ARG A 311 16.70 24.74 -5.07
C ARG A 311 17.17 23.45 -4.39
N ILE A 312 18.05 23.55 -3.39
CA ILE A 312 18.50 22.40 -2.60
C ILE A 312 17.33 21.80 -1.81
N ILE A 313 16.50 22.61 -1.16
CA ILE A 313 15.30 22.12 -0.43
C ILE A 313 14.37 21.40 -1.40
N ARG A 314 14.07 22.04 -2.54
CA ARG A 314 13.09 21.56 -3.52
C ARG A 314 13.50 20.25 -4.19
N THR A 315 14.76 20.15 -4.63
CA THR A 315 15.24 19.07 -5.50
C THR A 315 16.19 18.09 -4.80
N GLY A 316 16.86 18.55 -3.74
CA GLY A 316 17.98 17.86 -3.08
C GLY A 316 19.23 17.69 -3.93
N LYS A 317 19.29 18.30 -5.13
CA LYS A 317 20.53 18.39 -5.90
C LYS A 317 21.49 19.31 -5.17
N ARG A 318 22.62 18.78 -4.70
CA ARG A 318 23.74 19.56 -4.18
C ARG A 318 24.60 20.02 -5.36
N GLU A 319 24.18 21.10 -6.02
CA GLU A 319 25.03 21.73 -7.04
C GLU A 319 26.09 22.65 -6.41
N VAL A 320 25.90 23.05 -5.15
CA VAL A 320 26.75 24.01 -4.44
C VAL A 320 27.29 23.38 -3.15
N LYS A 321 28.61 23.45 -2.90
CA LYS A 321 29.18 23.01 -1.63
C LYS A 321 28.70 23.94 -0.52
N PHE A 322 28.55 23.42 0.70
CA PHE A 322 28.07 24.25 1.81
C PHE A 322 29.00 25.43 2.11
N SER A 323 30.31 25.29 1.88
CA SER A 323 31.29 26.37 1.95
C SER A 323 30.94 27.54 1.01
N ASP A 324 30.58 27.21 -0.23
CA ASP A 324 30.30 28.19 -1.27
C ASP A 324 28.97 28.86 -0.97
N LEU A 325 28.00 28.10 -0.46
CA LEU A 325 26.74 28.66 0.04
C LEU A 325 26.94 29.67 1.17
N LEU A 326 27.83 29.39 2.13
CA LEU A 326 28.17 30.35 3.20
C LEU A 326 28.82 31.61 2.64
N SER A 327 29.65 31.49 1.61
CA SER A 327 30.24 32.66 0.95
C SER A 327 29.17 33.54 0.28
N MET A 328 28.17 32.92 -0.36
CA MET A 328 27.03 33.62 -0.95
C MET A 328 26.19 34.31 0.14
N ILE A 329 25.89 33.62 1.24
CA ILE A 329 25.13 34.19 2.36
C ILE A 329 25.87 35.40 2.93
N ARG A 330 27.19 35.29 3.17
CA ARG A 330 27.99 36.42 3.67
C ARG A 330 28.03 37.60 2.70
N LYS A 331 28.00 37.35 1.39
CA LYS A 331 27.92 38.42 0.38
C LYS A 331 26.55 39.10 0.40
N ASP A 332 25.50 38.30 0.52
CA ASP A 332 24.12 38.76 0.43
C ASP A 332 23.62 39.44 1.73
N PHE A 333 24.16 39.09 2.89
CA PHE A 333 23.76 39.60 4.22
C PHE A 333 24.86 40.41 4.91
N LYS A 334 25.74 41.02 4.12
CA LYS A 334 26.80 41.92 4.58
C LYS A 334 26.27 43.29 4.96
#